data_AF-A0A376BLA1-F1
#
_entry.id   AF-A0A376BLA1-F1
#
_cell.length_a   1.000
_cell.length_b   1.000
_cell.length_c   1.000
_cell.angle_alpha   90.00
_cell.angle_beta   90.00
_cell.angle_gamma   90.00
#
_symmetry.space_group_name_H-M   'P 1'
#
loop_
_entity.id
_entity.type
_entity.pdbx_description
1 polymer ?
#
loop_
_entity_poly.entity_id
_entity_poly.type
_entity_poly.pdbx_seq_one_letter_code
_entity_poly.pdbx_strand_id
1 'polypeptide(L)' 'MKTVVLLSVLALSACTWEFATDQHGKTQIRQKYPTGAGVYYTNGAASQNTHYHEMRPQQHVVLPD' A
#
# COMPACT_ATOMS: atom_id res chain seq x y z
N MET A 1 -5.24 28.96 4.49
CA MET A 1 -6.09 27.92 3.87
C MET A 1 -5.38 27.19 2.72
N LYS A 2 -4.84 27.88 1.70
CA LYS A 2 -4.12 27.25 0.55
C LYS A 2 -2.99 26.28 0.93
N THR A 3 -2.17 26.63 1.91
CA THR A 3 -1.05 25.78 2.39
C THR A 3 -1.53 24.50 3.08
N VAL A 4 -2.62 24.56 3.83
CA VAL A 4 -3.22 23.39 4.50
C VAL A 4 -3.81 22.41 3.49
N VAL A 5 -4.45 22.92 2.44
CA VAL A 5 -4.97 22.10 1.34
C VAL A 5 -3.83 21.41 0.57
N LEU A 6 -2.73 22.13 0.30
CA LEU A 6 -1.58 21.54 -0.39
C LEU A 6 -0.91 20.43 0.44
N LEU A 7 -0.72 20.67 1.75
CA LEU A 7 -0.11 19.70 2.65
C LEU A 7 -0.98 18.44 2.85
N SER A 8 -2.30 18.60 2.90
CA SER A 8 -3.21 17.45 2.99
C SER A 8 -3.16 16.59 1.74
N VAL A 9 -3.15 17.18 0.54
CA VAL A 9 -3.00 16.41 -0.71
C VAL A 9 -1.68 15.64 -0.74
N LEU A 10 -0.57 16.28 -0.35
CA LEU A 10 0.74 15.63 -0.26
C LEU A 10 0.73 14.45 0.71
N ALA A 11 0.15 14.62 1.90
CA ALA A 11 0.05 13.57 2.91
C ALA A 11 -0.76 12.36 2.42
N LEU A 12 -1.88 12.57 1.72
CA LEU A 12 -2.68 11.48 1.16
C LEU A 12 -1.98 10.78 -0.01
N SER A 13 -1.23 11.53 -0.83
CA SER A 13 -0.47 10.94 -1.94
C SER A 13 0.71 10.09 -1.49
N ALA A 14 1.33 10.39 -0.35
CA ALA A 14 2.48 9.64 0.14
C ALA A 14 2.14 8.17 0.49
N CYS A 15 0.88 7.86 0.78
CA CYS A 15 0.43 6.51 1.14
C CYS A 15 0.30 5.55 -0.06
N THR A 16 0.33 6.04 -1.30
CA THR A 16 0.09 5.22 -2.51
C THR A 16 1.35 4.86 -3.29
N TRP A 17 2.50 5.39 -2.89
CA TRP A 17 3.79 5.14 -3.52
C TRP A 17 4.63 4.18 -2.68
N GLU A 18 5.41 3.34 -3.34
CA GLU A 18 6.35 2.42 -2.70
C GLU A 18 7.74 2.54 -3.32
N PHE A 19 8.76 2.22 -2.50
CA PHE A 19 10.10 1.95 -2.99
C PHE A 19 10.16 0.51 -3.49
N ALA A 20 10.42 0.33 -4.77
CA ALA A 20 10.58 -0.97 -5.39
C ALA A 20 11.97 -1.12 -5.98
N THR A 21 12.53 -2.32 -5.89
CA THR A 21 13.79 -2.66 -6.58
C THR A 21 13.46 -3.04 -8.02
N ASP A 22 14.16 -2.43 -8.98
CA ASP A 22 14.05 -2.79 -10.40
C ASP A 22 14.80 -4.10 -10.71
N GLN A 23 14.69 -4.58 -11.96
CA GLN A 23 15.36 -5.80 -12.42
C GLN A 23 16.90 -5.70 -12.42
N HIS A 24 17.45 -4.50 -12.26
CA HIS A 24 18.88 -4.20 -12.21
C HIS A 24 19.37 -3.91 -10.79
N GLY A 25 18.52 -4.12 -9.76
CA GLY A 25 18.88 -3.90 -8.36
C GLY A 25 18.80 -2.45 -7.88
N LYS A 26 18.27 -1.52 -8.68
CA LYS A 26 18.14 -0.10 -8.29
C LYS A 26 16.81 0.16 -7.58
N THR A 27 16.87 0.97 -6.53
CA THR A 27 15.66 1.45 -5.84
C THR A 27 15.00 2.57 -6.65
N GLN A 28 13.73 2.40 -6.97
CA GLN A 28 12.90 3.39 -7.64
C GLN A 28 11.59 3.61 -6.87
N ILE A 29 11.04 4.82 -7.01
CA ILE A 29 9.74 5.17 -6.46
C ILE A 29 8.68 4.89 -7.53
N ARG A 30 7.71 4.03 -7.24
CA ARG A 30 6.60 3.72 -8.15
C ARG A 30 5.26 3.79 -7.43
N GLN A 31 4.21 4.05 -8.19
CA GLN A 31 2.86 3.92 -7.68
C GLN A 31 2.58 2.43 -7.39
N LYS A 32 2.12 2.13 -6.17
CA LYS A 32 1.91 0.75 -5.71
C LYS A 32 0.77 0.05 -6.47
N TYR A 33 -0.32 0.78 -6.71
CA TYR A 33 -1.50 0.31 -7.44
C TYR A 33 -1.98 1.36 -8.45
N PRO A 34 -2.58 0.96 -9.58
CA PRO A 34 -3.18 1.91 -10.50
C PRO A 34 -4.29 2.72 -9.82
N THR A 35 -4.53 3.93 -10.31
CA THR A 35 -5.58 4.80 -9.78
C THR A 35 -6.95 4.13 -9.91
N GLY A 36 -7.71 4.08 -8.82
CA GLY A 36 -9.01 3.40 -8.78
C GLY A 36 -8.95 1.93 -8.34
N ALA A 37 -7.76 1.38 -8.08
CA ALA A 37 -7.65 0.03 -7.52
C ALA A 37 -8.24 -0.06 -6.10
N GLY A 38 -9.05 -1.08 -5.88
CA GLY A 38 -9.55 -1.46 -4.56
C GLY A 38 -8.54 -2.34 -3.83
N VAL A 39 -8.49 -2.24 -2.50
CA VAL A 39 -7.67 -3.13 -1.66
C VAL A 39 -8.55 -3.68 -0.54
N TYR A 40 -8.51 -5.01 -0.34
CA TYR A 40 -9.15 -5.66 0.80
C TYR A 40 -8.20 -6.67 1.46
N TYR A 41 -8.52 -7.07 2.68
CA TYR A 41 -7.77 -8.07 3.42
C TYR A 41 -8.64 -9.30 3.67
N THR A 42 -8.05 -10.48 3.66
CA THR A 42 -8.75 -11.68 4.13
C THR A 42 -9.03 -11.59 5.63
N ASN A 43 -10.07 -12.31 6.07
CA ASN A 43 -10.33 -12.45 7.50
C ASN A 43 -9.17 -13.13 8.20
N GLY A 44 -8.79 -12.59 9.36
CA GLY A 44 -7.70 -13.09 10.17
C GLY A 44 -7.35 -12.09 11.27
N ALA A 45 -6.34 -12.42 12.07
CA ALA A 45 -5.83 -11.53 13.12
C ALA A 45 -4.33 -11.30 12.96
N ALA A 46 -3.90 -10.05 13.10
CA ALA A 46 -2.49 -9.72 13.20
C ALA A 46 -2.00 -10.08 14.61
N SER A 47 -1.46 -11.29 14.77
CA SER A 47 -0.84 -11.74 16.02
C SER A 47 0.68 -11.52 15.98
N GLN A 48 1.25 -11.12 17.12
CA GLN A 48 2.70 -11.08 17.32
C GLN A 48 3.29 -12.47 17.61
N ASN A 49 2.46 -13.42 18.06
CA ASN A 49 2.87 -14.81 18.24
C ASN A 49 2.98 -15.49 16.88
N THR A 50 4.17 -16.06 16.62
CA THR A 50 4.56 -16.69 15.35
C THR A 50 3.75 -17.91 14.99
N HIS A 51 3.21 -18.62 15.98
CA HIS A 51 2.36 -19.77 15.78
C HIS A 51 1.14 -19.46 14.90
N TYR A 52 0.61 -18.24 14.96
CA TYR A 52 -0.59 -17.83 14.22
C TYR A 52 -0.27 -17.10 12.91
N HIS A 53 1.00 -17.06 12.48
CA HIS A 53 1.39 -16.31 11.29
C HIS A 53 0.76 -16.85 10.00
N GLU A 54 0.41 -18.14 9.95
CA GLU A 54 -0.28 -18.75 8.81
C GLU A 54 -1.69 -18.18 8.59
N MET A 55 -2.32 -17.65 9.65
CA MET A 55 -3.66 -17.05 9.60
C MET A 55 -3.63 -15.52 9.46
N ARG A 56 -2.49 -14.92 9.08
CA ARG A 56 -2.44 -13.47 8.90
C ARG A 56 -3.35 -13.04 7.75
N PRO A 57 -4.09 -11.92 7.93
CA PRO A 57 -4.79 -11.26 6.83
C PRO A 57 -3.85 -11.05 5.64
N GLN A 58 -4.24 -11.59 4.49
CA GLN A 58 -3.54 -11.42 3.24
C GLN A 58 -4.18 -10.27 2.47
N GLN A 59 -3.34 -9.40 1.92
CA GLN A 59 -3.81 -8.26 1.15
C GLN A 59 -4.11 -8.68 -0.29
N HIS A 60 -5.27 -8.29 -0.81
CA HIS A 60 -5.69 -8.52 -2.19
C HIS A 60 -6.01 -7.21 -2.89
N VAL A 61 -5.72 -7.16 -4.19
CA VAL A 61 -5.91 -5.98 -5.04
C VAL A 61 -7.00 -6.30 -6.06
N VAL A 62 -7.97 -5.40 -6.17
CA VAL A 62 -8.99 -5.42 -7.22
C VAL A 62 -8.59 -4.34 -8.22
N LEU A 63 -8.21 -4.75 -9.41
CA LEU A 63 -7.88 -3.82 -10.49
C LEU A 63 -9.16 -3.15 -11.00
N PRO A 64 -9.10 -1.87 -11.39
CA PRO A 64 -10.20 -1.22 -12.08
C PRO A 64 -10.38 -1.83 -13.49
N ASP A 65 -11.61 -1.86 -13.98
CA ASP A 65 -11.97 -2.27 -15.36
C ASP A 65 -11.44 -1.27 -16.41
#